data_AF-A0A3N7FKR9-F1
#
_entry.id   AF-A0A3N7FKR9-F1
#
_cell.length_a   1.000
_cell.length_b   1.000
_cell.length_c   1.000
_cell.angle_alpha   90.00
_cell.angle_beta   90.00
_cell.angle_gamma   90.00
#
_symmetry.space_group_name_H-M   'P 1'
#
loop_
_entity.id
_entity.type
_entity.pdbx_description
1 polymer ?
#
loop_
_entity_poly.entity_id
_entity_poly.type
_entity_poly.pdbx_seq_one_letter_code
_entity_poly.pdbx_strand_id
1 'polypeptide(L)'
;MPNGKTPGLSLSRAFGDHCVKDFGLVSEPDVTRRNISSRDQFVILATDGVWDVISNQEAVQVVSLTPDREESAKRLVECAGRAWRYKKKGIAMDDISAICLFFHPSPSQQIDPQLISSQADMMKAL
;
A
#
# COMPACT_ATOMS: atom_id res chain seq x y z
N MET A 1 21.90 -26.11 -14.77
CA MET A 1 21.69 -27.55 -14.47
C MET A 1 20.89 -28.19 -15.61
N PRO A 2 21.16 -29.45 -15.98
CA PRO A 2 20.48 -30.12 -17.08
C PRO A 2 19.11 -30.62 -16.59
N ASN A 3 18.04 -29.91 -16.98
CA ASN A 3 16.63 -30.35 -17.09
C ASN A 3 15.62 -29.18 -17.23
N GLY A 4 16.05 -28.04 -17.77
CA GLY A 4 15.23 -27.20 -18.67
C GLY A 4 13.97 -26.51 -18.14
N LYS A 5 13.62 -26.61 -16.85
CA LYS A 5 12.54 -25.84 -16.21
C LYS A 5 12.92 -25.44 -14.79
N THR A 6 13.93 -24.59 -14.66
CA THR A 6 14.14 -23.86 -13.41
C THR A 6 13.14 -22.71 -13.38
N PRO A 7 12.34 -22.58 -12.30
CA PRO A 7 11.52 -21.39 -12.09
C PRO A 7 12.42 -20.15 -12.16
N GLY A 8 12.05 -19.17 -12.99
CA GLY A 8 12.72 -17.88 -12.99
C GLY A 8 12.28 -17.13 -11.74
N LEU A 9 13.12 -17.11 -10.70
CA LEU A 9 12.88 -16.33 -9.50
C LEU A 9 13.81 -15.13 -9.49
N SER A 10 13.22 -13.93 -9.55
CA SER A 10 13.96 -12.67 -9.53
C SER A 10 14.27 -12.17 -8.11
N LEU A 11 13.85 -12.92 -7.08
CA LEU A 11 13.99 -12.56 -5.67
C LEU A 11 14.97 -13.51 -4.97
N SER A 12 15.81 -12.96 -4.10
CA SER A 12 16.68 -13.75 -3.21
C SER A 12 15.97 -14.17 -1.91
N ARG A 13 14.76 -13.66 -1.68
CA ARG A 13 13.93 -13.94 -0.50
C ARG A 13 12.48 -14.17 -0.89
N ALA A 14 11.91 -15.30 -0.48
CA ALA A 14 10.50 -15.65 -0.70
C ALA A 14 10.06 -16.76 0.25
N PHE A 15 8.76 -16.85 0.52
CA PHE A 15 8.18 -18.06 1.13
C PHE A 15 7.95 -19.13 0.04
N GLY A 16 7.91 -20.41 0.42
CA GLY A 16 7.70 -21.51 -0.54
C GLY A 16 8.96 -21.83 -1.36
N ASP A 17 8.78 -22.11 -2.66
CA ASP A 17 9.86 -22.38 -3.63
C ASP A 17 10.93 -23.37 -3.13
N HIS A 18 10.47 -24.46 -2.51
CA HIS A 18 11.32 -25.45 -1.83
C HIS A 18 12.43 -26.01 -2.72
N CYS A 19 12.17 -26.16 -4.03
CA CYS A 19 13.13 -26.68 -4.99
C CYS A 19 14.37 -25.80 -5.19
N VAL A 20 14.31 -24.51 -4.83
CA VAL A 20 15.42 -23.56 -4.97
C VAL A 20 15.97 -23.05 -3.62
N LYS A 21 15.45 -23.53 -2.50
CA LYS A 21 15.92 -23.15 -1.15
C LYS A 21 17.39 -23.46 -0.91
N ASP A 22 17.85 -24.62 -1.36
CA ASP A 22 19.25 -25.05 -1.21
C ASP A 22 20.22 -24.25 -2.11
N PHE A 23 19.70 -23.36 -2.96
CA PHE A 23 20.48 -22.54 -3.89
C PHE A 23 20.52 -21.05 -3.50
N GLY A 24 20.30 -20.75 -2.22
CA GLY A 24 20.47 -19.40 -1.66
C GLY A 24 19.19 -18.57 -1.53
N LEU A 25 18.02 -19.15 -1.80
CA LEU A 25 16.73 -18.52 -1.49
C LEU A 25 16.41 -18.66 0.00
N VAL A 26 16.22 -17.55 0.71
CA VAL A 26 15.87 -17.56 2.14
C VAL A 26 14.43 -17.11 2.39
N SER A 27 13.82 -17.53 3.50
CA SER A 27 12.46 -17.08 3.90
C SER A 27 12.51 -16.04 5.02
N GLU A 28 13.67 -15.79 5.61
CA GLU A 28 13.82 -14.84 6.70
C GLU A 28 13.51 -13.42 6.18
N PRO A 29 12.63 -12.65 6.84
CA PRO A 29 12.34 -11.28 6.43
C PRO A 29 13.44 -10.31 6.87
N ASP A 30 13.41 -9.09 6.35
CA ASP A 30 14.14 -7.97 6.95
C ASP A 30 13.16 -7.22 7.86
N VAL A 31 13.57 -6.95 9.10
CA VAL A 31 12.68 -6.43 10.14
C VAL A 31 13.17 -5.06 10.58
N THR A 32 12.38 -4.04 10.29
CA THR A 32 12.61 -2.67 10.74
C THR A 32 11.49 -2.21 11.67
N ARG A 33 11.82 -1.33 12.62
CA ARG A 33 10.86 -0.73 13.55
C ARG A 33 11.00 0.78 13.48
N ARG A 34 9.87 1.50 13.47
CA ARG A 34 9.83 2.96 13.53
C ARG A 34 8.72 3.42 14.46
N ASN A 35 9.00 4.48 15.21
CA ASN A 35 8.00 5.15 16.03
C ASN A 35 7.21 6.10 15.14
N ILE A 36 5.88 5.94 15.12
CA ILE A 36 4.98 6.83 14.41
C ILE A 36 4.81 8.11 15.21
N SER A 37 4.99 9.25 14.56
CA SER A 37 4.78 10.58 15.11
C SER A 37 3.55 11.25 14.48
N SER A 38 3.17 12.41 15.00
CA SER A 38 2.11 13.24 14.39
C SER A 38 2.44 13.74 12.98
N ARG A 39 3.72 13.70 12.57
CA ARG A 39 4.16 14.09 11.23
C ARG A 39 3.91 12.99 10.20
N ASP A 40 3.91 11.74 10.62
CA ASP A 40 3.70 10.59 9.75
C ASP A 40 2.22 10.45 9.43
N GLN A 41 1.82 10.67 8.18
CA GLN A 41 0.40 10.70 7.80
C GLN A 41 -0.15 9.33 7.43
N PHE A 42 0.62 8.57 6.65
CA PHE A 42 0.23 7.27 6.13
C PHE A 42 1.44 6.45 5.71
N VAL A 43 1.22 5.15 5.48
CA VAL A 43 2.17 4.25 4.82
C VAL A 43 1.48 3.57 3.62
N ILE A 44 2.25 3.37 2.55
CA ILE A 44 1.82 2.66 1.35
C ILE A 44 2.56 1.33 1.31
N LEU A 45 1.83 0.24 1.24
CA LEU A 45 2.36 -1.10 0.95
C LEU A 45 1.83 -1.51 -0.42
N ALA A 46 2.70 -1.91 -1.34
CA ALA A 46 2.28 -2.32 -2.68
C ALA A 46 3.24 -3.33 -3.29
N THR A 47 2.77 -4.06 -4.30
CA THR A 47 3.59 -4.97 -5.11
C THR A 47 4.45 -4.21 -6.11
N ASP A 48 5.42 -4.90 -6.72
CA ASP A 48 6.22 -4.41 -7.86
C ASP A 48 5.36 -3.91 -9.03
N GLY A 49 4.17 -4.48 -9.25
CA GLY A 49 3.17 -3.94 -10.17
C GLY A 49 2.85 -2.43 -9.98
N VAL A 50 3.06 -1.86 -8.79
CA VAL A 50 3.04 -0.39 -8.59
C VAL A 50 4.43 0.21 -8.79
N TRP A 51 5.43 -0.30 -8.07
CA TRP A 51 6.75 0.34 -7.94
C TRP A 51 7.60 0.29 -9.21
N ASP A 52 7.31 -0.62 -10.14
CA ASP A 52 7.97 -0.70 -11.45
C ASP A 52 7.63 0.47 -12.38
N VAL A 53 6.52 1.17 -12.12
CA VAL A 53 5.99 2.22 -13.00
C VAL A 53 5.63 3.51 -12.29
N ILE A 54 5.49 3.51 -10.97
CA ILE A 54 5.23 4.69 -10.13
C ILE A 54 6.38 4.88 -9.14
N SER A 55 6.97 6.07 -9.12
CA SER A 55 7.98 6.44 -8.12
C SER A 55 7.37 6.69 -6.74
N ASN A 56 8.20 6.61 -5.70
CA ASN A 56 7.76 6.87 -4.32
C ASN A 56 7.07 8.23 -4.16
N GLN A 57 7.62 9.28 -4.77
CA GLN A 57 7.07 10.63 -4.72
C GLN A 57 5.73 10.73 -5.45
N GLU A 58 5.60 10.12 -6.64
CA GLU A 58 4.33 10.07 -7.37
C GLU A 58 3.26 9.32 -6.56
N ALA A 59 3.61 8.20 -5.93
CA ALA A 59 2.67 7.43 -5.10
C ALA A 59 2.17 8.25 -3.90
N VAL A 60 3.08 8.91 -3.19
CA VAL A 60 2.75 9.81 -2.07
C VAL A 60 1.86 10.95 -2.55
N GLN A 61 2.13 11.55 -3.71
CA GLN A 61 1.30 12.60 -4.28
C GLN A 61 -0.10 12.11 -4.63
N VAL A 62 -0.24 10.95 -5.27
CA VAL A 62 -1.54 10.37 -5.59
C VAL A 62 -2.37 10.17 -4.32
N VAL A 63 -1.80 9.53 -3.29
CA VAL A 63 -2.51 9.27 -2.03
C VAL A 63 -2.85 10.58 -1.32
N SER A 64 -1.91 11.53 -1.22
CA SER A 64 -2.13 12.81 -0.53
C SER A 64 -3.17 13.71 -1.22
N LEU A 65 -3.30 13.62 -2.54
CA LEU A 65 -4.25 14.39 -3.33
C LEU A 65 -5.62 13.70 -3.48
N THR A 66 -5.77 12.46 -2.98
CA THR A 66 -7.06 11.77 -3.00
C THR A 66 -7.92 12.28 -1.84
N PRO A 67 -9.09 12.89 -2.09
CA PRO A 67 -9.91 13.46 -1.01
C PRO A 67 -10.45 12.38 -0.06
N ASP A 68 -10.87 11.26 -0.64
CA ASP A 68 -11.36 10.12 0.12
C ASP A 68 -10.21 9.13 0.38
N ARG A 69 -9.95 8.92 1.67
CA ARG A 69 -8.90 8.00 2.14
C ARG A 69 -9.20 6.57 1.74
N GLU A 70 -10.47 6.17 1.72
CA GLU A 70 -10.88 4.80 1.35
C GLU A 70 -10.61 4.53 -0.13
N GLU A 71 -10.67 5.56 -0.98
CA GLU A 71 -10.40 5.45 -2.41
C GLU A 71 -8.94 5.64 -2.81
N SER A 72 -8.07 5.95 -1.84
CA SER A 72 -6.65 6.24 -2.11
C SER A 72 -5.90 5.06 -2.73
N ALA A 73 -6.12 3.84 -2.21
CA ALA A 73 -5.48 2.64 -2.72
C ALA A 73 -5.95 2.32 -4.15
N LYS A 74 -7.27 2.41 -4.40
CA LYS A 74 -7.85 2.20 -5.74
C LYS A 74 -7.29 3.20 -6.75
N ARG A 75 -7.23 4.48 -6.38
CA ARG A 75 -6.69 5.53 -7.26
C ARG A 75 -5.21 5.29 -7.58
N LEU A 76 -4.43 4.81 -6.61
CA LEU A 76 -3.04 4.43 -6.83
C LEU A 76 -2.92 3.25 -7.82
N VAL A 77 -3.73 2.21 -7.67
CA VAL A 77 -3.79 1.06 -8.59
C VAL A 77 -4.18 1.51 -10.01
N GLU A 78 -5.18 2.37 -10.16
CA GLU A 78 -5.61 2.91 -11.45
C GLU A 78 -4.52 3.78 -12.11
N CYS A 79 -3.78 4.57 -11.32
CA CYS A 79 -2.63 5.32 -11.81
C CYS A 79 -1.51 4.39 -12.32
N ALA A 80 -1.17 3.34 -11.57
CA ALA A 80 -0.19 2.35 -11.97
C ALA A 80 -0.62 1.57 -13.22
N GLY A 81 -1.88 1.13 -13.30
CA GLY A 81 -2.42 0.44 -14.48
C GLY A 81 -2.39 1.31 -15.74
N ARG A 82 -2.63 2.62 -15.60
CA ARG A 82 -2.38 3.57 -16.71
C ARG A 82 -0.88 3.63 -17.04
N ALA A 83 -0.01 3.72 -16.03
CA ALA A 83 1.44 3.79 -16.19
C ALA A 83 2.05 2.62 -16.94
N TRP A 84 1.60 1.40 -16.69
CA TRP A 84 1.97 0.23 -17.47
C TRP A 84 1.73 0.41 -18.96
N ARG A 85 0.56 0.93 -19.35
CA ARG A 85 0.18 1.11 -20.76
C ARG A 85 1.10 2.09 -21.52
N TYR A 86 1.63 3.11 -20.84
CA TYR A 86 2.45 4.13 -21.50
C TYR A 86 3.96 4.00 -21.25
N LYS A 87 4.40 3.57 -20.06
CA LYS A 87 5.83 3.40 -19.71
C LYS A 87 6.39 2.03 -20.13
N LYS A 88 5.57 0.98 -20.20
CA LYS A 88 6.00 -0.42 -20.46
C LYS A 88 5.29 -1.01 -21.68
N LYS A 89 5.32 -0.28 -22.81
CA LYS A 89 4.65 -0.71 -24.06
C LYS A 89 5.20 -2.05 -24.55
N GLY A 90 4.28 -2.96 -24.91
CA GLY A 90 4.64 -4.30 -25.41
C GLY A 90 4.99 -5.31 -24.32
N ILE A 91 4.94 -4.92 -23.04
CA ILE A 91 5.08 -5.81 -21.89
C ILE A 91 3.68 -6.02 -21.30
N ALA A 92 3.34 -7.27 -20.95
CA ALA A 92 2.10 -7.57 -20.26
C ALA A 92 2.05 -6.81 -18.92
N MET A 93 0.86 -6.30 -18.56
CA MET A 93 0.66 -5.66 -17.27
C MET A 93 0.73 -6.72 -16.17
N ASP A 94 1.42 -6.40 -15.08
CA ASP A 94 1.52 -7.25 -13.90
C ASP A 94 0.29 -7.12 -13.00
N ASP A 95 0.16 -7.99 -12.00
CA ASP A 95 -0.84 -7.84 -10.94
C ASP A 95 -0.50 -6.64 -10.04
N ILE A 96 -1.45 -5.72 -9.91
CA ILE A 96 -1.25 -4.46 -9.19
C ILE A 96 -2.07 -4.47 -7.90
N SER A 97 -1.40 -4.52 -6.76
CA SER A 97 -2.03 -4.47 -5.43
C SER A 97 -1.41 -3.38 -4.57
N ALA A 98 -2.26 -2.64 -3.84
CA ALA A 98 -1.81 -1.61 -2.91
C ALA A 98 -2.71 -1.53 -1.67
N ILE A 99 -2.12 -1.17 -0.53
CA ILE A 99 -2.76 -0.86 0.74
C ILE A 99 -2.27 0.52 1.17
N CYS A 100 -3.20 1.41 1.50
CA CYS A 100 -2.91 2.72 2.09
C CYS A 100 -3.42 2.75 3.52
N LEU A 101 -2.52 2.81 4.50
CA LEU A 101 -2.86 2.86 5.92
C LEU A 101 -2.60 4.26 6.46
N PHE A 102 -3.64 4.94 6.92
CA PHE A 102 -3.56 6.26 7.53
C PHE A 102 -3.44 6.14 9.06
N PHE A 103 -2.47 6.82 9.65
CA PHE A 103 -2.17 6.69 11.08
C PHE A 103 -3.08 7.51 11.98
N HIS A 104 -3.59 8.64 11.47
CA HIS A 104 -4.41 9.58 12.22
C HIS A 104 -5.84 9.57 11.67
N PRO A 105 -6.88 9.76 12.50
CA PRO A 105 -8.26 9.89 12.03
C PRO A 105 -8.39 11.05 11.05
N SER A 106 -9.40 10.99 10.17
CA SER A 106 -9.68 12.13 9.31
C SER A 106 -10.17 13.30 10.18
N PRO A 107 -9.86 14.56 9.82
CA PRO A 107 -10.40 15.73 10.53
C PRO A 107 -11.93 15.72 10.61
N SER A 108 -12.60 15.12 9.61
CA SER A 108 -14.06 14.96 9.55
C SER A 108 -14.63 13.88 10.49
N GLN A 109 -13.80 13.01 11.07
CA GLN A 109 -14.19 12.02 12.07
C GLN A 109 -13.88 12.46 13.52
N GLN A 110 -13.41 13.70 13.72
CA GLN A 110 -13.34 14.28 15.06
C GLN A 110 -14.76 14.63 15.52
N ILE A 111 -15.42 13.69 16.19
CA ILE A 111 -16.65 13.97 16.90
C ILE A 111 -16.28 14.85 18.10
N ASP A 112 -16.70 16.11 18.07
CA ASP A 112 -16.51 17.02 19.20
C ASP A 112 -17.28 16.48 20.42
N PRO A 113 -16.59 16.11 21.52
CA PRO A 113 -17.25 15.61 22.73
C PRO A 113 -18.29 16.59 23.29
N GLN A 114 -18.15 17.89 23.02
CA GLN A 114 -19.10 18.91 23.46
C GLN A 114 -20.44 18.87 22.70
N LEU A 115 -20.45 18.38 21.46
CA LEU A 115 -21.67 18.26 20.67
C LEU A 115 -22.55 17.10 21.17
N ILE A 116 -21.93 16.03 21.67
CA ILE A 116 -22.63 14.87 22.27
C ILE A 116 -23.30 15.26 23.59
N SER A 117 -22.62 16.03 24.46
CA SER A 117 -23.20 16.46 25.74
C SER A 117 -24.39 17.40 25.52
N SER A 118 -24.27 18.33 24.56
CA SER A 118 -25.36 19.26 24.21
C SER A 118 -26.63 18.54 23.73
N GLN A 119 -26.50 17.48 22.92
CA GLN A 119 -27.65 16.74 22.42
C GLN A 119 -28.26 15.81 23.49
N ALA A 120 -27.42 15.21 24.34
CA ALA A 120 -27.89 14.39 25.46
C ALA A 120 -28.66 15.20 26.52
N ASP A 121 -28.27 16.46 26.76
CA ASP A 121 -28.98 17.36 27.67
C ASP A 121 -30.32 17.84 27.08
N MET A 122 -30.37 18.10 25.76
CA MET A 122 -31.62 18.47 25.07
C MET A 122 -32.68 17.35 25.13
N MET A 123 -32.28 16.08 25.03
CA MET A 123 -33.21 14.94 25.10
C MET A 123 -33.69 14.60 26.52
N LYS A 124 -33.07 15.15 27.57
CA LYS A 124 -33.55 15.04 28.96
C LYS A 124 -34.50 16.17 29.36
N ALA A 125 -34.57 17.22 28.56
CA ALA A 125 -35.44 18.38 28.77
C ALA A 125 -36.80 18.28 28.04
N LEU A 126 -37.05 17.14 27.37
CA LEU A 126 -38.34 16.73 26.81
C LEU A 126 -38.93 15.59 27.65
#